data_AF-A0A2K8UA90-F1
#
_entry.id   AF-A0A2K8UA90-F1
#
_cell.length_a   1.000
_cell.length_b   1.000
_cell.length_c   1.000
_cell.angle_alpha   90.00
_cell.angle_beta   90.00
_cell.angle_gamma   90.00
#
_symmetry.space_group_name_H-M   'P 1'
#
loop_
_entity.id
_entity.type
_entity.pdbx_description
1 polymer ?
#
loop_
_entity_poly.entity_id
_entity_poly.type
_entity_poly.pdbx_seq_one_letter_code
_entity_poly.pdbx_strand_id
1 'polypeptide(L)'
;MTDLEQLWSWPALAGLPRRPPPLTCEHGVLGRESGGAPAFQWLAASPGCSGPTSDLARELALGAEDVVRDTLLWHSRAGLHQAVRCWAPQHQGRPPVLEREKQVLEWARPADLPAALGALVLLPLAADRDDSAWRDGVLDPFAGRLFFTLAPTAIPPAALTPAALAQTIRTGTAELRRRCEEGVLADLYARLLAGHRGVYPARELEPLGPAALAALLLPLPRDLADRLSLLGWLPSTTQDPGPLDRQWDLILGGDAAAPPPSGEPAPGAALRARALSMAQAILGNDPRALPQAAPARAPTPIPTKLTLWGPSGSGKTVFLGQLYWQLSGSRQDDWVVYPGETGLDFLELMRDTMYSRNAFPPGTTLGSALAIVCHLVHRHTGERVTLALEDRAGADYEGLHQEVQERLLAADGIILLLDPKRQDDRVFNEVSHTFERLLLAAGRVAQQDPRPVAVCVTKADELIETPDDYRCALTDPAGFAAAHIDQRLHHYLETRFARFALFPVSAAGVRMRFGAIEPVVFYDELLRPRINCGQPFNLLAPIDWLIRQVAV
;
A
#
# COMPACT_ATOMS: atom_id res chain seq x y z
N MET A 1 32.97 19.69 -13.09
CA MET A 1 32.17 18.48 -12.86
C MET A 1 31.78 17.97 -14.22
N THR A 2 32.07 16.72 -14.54
CA THR A 2 31.56 16.13 -15.78
C THR A 2 30.03 15.97 -15.67
N ASP A 3 29.30 15.99 -16.79
CA ASP A 3 27.84 15.73 -16.81
C ASP A 3 27.47 14.43 -16.05
N LEU A 4 28.40 13.48 -16.08
CA LEU A 4 28.32 12.21 -15.39
C LEU A 4 28.37 12.36 -13.86
N GLU A 5 29.37 13.06 -13.32
CA GLU A 5 29.45 13.34 -11.88
C GLU A 5 28.22 14.09 -11.36
N GLN A 6 27.69 14.99 -12.17
CA GLN A 6 26.46 15.71 -11.85
C GLN A 6 25.26 14.77 -11.71
N LEU A 7 25.10 13.83 -12.64
CA LEU A 7 24.01 12.86 -12.63
C LEU A 7 23.94 12.08 -11.30
N TRP A 8 25.08 11.57 -10.82
CA TRP A 8 25.13 10.78 -9.57
C TRP A 8 25.11 11.61 -8.29
N SER A 9 25.18 12.94 -8.40
CA SER A 9 25.16 13.83 -7.24
C SER A 9 23.74 14.20 -6.79
N TRP A 10 22.71 13.90 -7.60
CA TRP A 10 21.33 14.11 -7.21
C TRP A 10 20.90 13.12 -6.11
N PRO A 11 20.33 13.58 -4.98
CA PRO A 11 19.97 12.69 -3.87
C PRO A 11 18.99 11.58 -4.25
N ALA A 12 18.02 11.85 -5.13
CA ALA A 12 17.06 10.84 -5.58
C ALA A 12 17.70 9.74 -6.43
N LEU A 13 18.89 9.98 -6.99
CA LEU A 13 19.66 9.00 -7.77
C LEU A 13 20.78 8.34 -6.94
N ALA A 14 20.83 8.57 -5.62
CA ALA A 14 21.81 7.96 -4.73
C ALA A 14 21.77 6.43 -4.88
N GLY A 15 22.93 5.78 -4.98
CA GLY A 15 23.04 4.33 -5.14
C GLY A 15 22.78 3.80 -6.57
N LEU A 16 22.53 4.67 -7.55
CA LEU A 16 22.46 4.28 -8.96
C LEU A 16 23.81 3.68 -9.41
N PRO A 17 23.86 2.44 -9.93
CA PRO A 17 25.09 1.87 -10.47
C PRO A 17 25.62 2.69 -11.65
N ARG A 18 26.94 2.69 -11.86
CA ARG A 18 27.57 3.40 -13.01
C ARG A 18 27.08 2.90 -14.38
N ARG A 19 26.61 1.66 -14.44
CA ARG A 19 26.02 1.03 -15.62
C ARG A 19 24.70 0.37 -15.18
N PRO A 20 23.60 1.13 -15.13
CA PRO A 20 22.31 0.57 -14.77
C PRO A 20 21.86 -0.43 -15.84
N PRO A 21 21.18 -1.53 -15.44
CA PRO A 21 20.62 -2.48 -16.39
C PRO A 21 19.53 -1.79 -17.23
N PRO A 22 19.26 -2.26 -18.46
CA PRO A 22 18.13 -1.77 -19.25
C PRO A 22 16.82 -1.83 -18.45
N LEU A 23 15.97 -0.81 -18.59
CA LEU A 23 14.64 -0.84 -17.99
C LEU A 23 13.69 -1.63 -18.89
N THR A 24 13.11 -2.68 -18.32
CA THR A 24 11.98 -3.41 -18.88
C THR A 24 10.71 -2.95 -18.18
N CYS A 25 9.69 -2.64 -18.96
CA CYS A 25 8.37 -2.30 -18.44
C CYS A 25 7.29 -3.06 -19.19
N GLU A 26 6.16 -3.22 -18.52
CA GLU A 26 4.92 -3.74 -19.06
C GLU A 26 4.08 -2.58 -19.58
N HIS A 27 3.17 -2.87 -20.50
CA HIS A 27 2.32 -1.88 -21.15
C HIS A 27 0.86 -2.25 -20.91
N GLY A 28 0.06 -1.28 -20.50
CA GLY A 28 -1.39 -1.41 -20.53
C GLY A 28 -2.08 -0.17 -21.06
N VAL A 29 -3.32 -0.36 -21.49
CA VAL A 29 -4.20 0.67 -22.02
C VAL A 29 -5.50 0.63 -21.23
N LEU A 30 -5.81 1.75 -20.57
CA LEU A 30 -7.11 1.97 -19.93
C LEU A 30 -7.98 2.82 -20.85
N GLY A 31 -9.26 2.49 -20.93
CA GLY A 31 -10.24 3.27 -21.66
C GLY A 31 -11.51 3.46 -20.86
N ARG A 32 -12.24 4.53 -21.19
CA ARG A 32 -13.58 4.81 -20.65
C ARG A 32 -14.59 4.87 -21.79
N GLU A 33 -15.61 4.02 -21.71
CA GLU A 33 -16.68 3.97 -22.71
C GLU A 33 -17.54 5.24 -22.69
N SER A 34 -17.85 5.78 -23.87
CA SER A 34 -18.74 6.94 -24.02
C SER A 34 -20.15 6.62 -23.53
N GLY A 35 -20.67 7.41 -22.59
CA GLY A 35 -22.00 7.20 -22.00
C GLY A 35 -22.15 5.97 -21.09
N GLY A 36 -21.07 5.21 -20.87
CA GLY A 36 -21.02 4.08 -19.94
C GLY A 36 -20.88 4.53 -18.48
N ALA A 37 -20.88 3.57 -17.55
CA ALA A 37 -20.54 3.84 -16.16
C ALA A 37 -19.16 4.54 -16.06
N PRO A 38 -18.93 5.42 -15.08
CA PRO A 38 -17.74 6.29 -15.01
C PRO A 38 -16.40 5.55 -14.79
N ALA A 39 -16.39 4.22 -14.78
CA ALA A 39 -15.21 3.43 -14.45
C ALA A 39 -14.32 3.18 -15.68
N PHE A 40 -13.02 3.42 -15.53
CA PHE A 40 -12.02 2.97 -16.50
C PHE A 40 -11.94 1.44 -16.50
N GLN A 41 -11.81 0.86 -17.69
CA GLN A 41 -11.56 -0.55 -17.87
C GLN A 41 -10.28 -0.76 -18.70
N TRP A 42 -9.61 -1.88 -18.47
CA TRP A 42 -8.47 -2.28 -19.28
C TRP A 42 -8.95 -2.68 -20.68
N LEU A 43 -8.46 -1.97 -21.69
CA LEU A 43 -8.66 -2.29 -23.09
C LEU A 43 -7.58 -3.24 -23.60
N ALA A 44 -6.35 -3.05 -23.15
CA ALA A 44 -5.24 -3.89 -23.56
C ALA A 44 -4.19 -3.99 -22.46
N ALA A 45 -3.48 -5.11 -22.38
CA ALA A 45 -2.33 -5.23 -21.51
C ALA A 45 -1.32 -6.25 -22.04
N SER A 46 -0.03 -6.01 -21.80
CA SER A 46 1.00 -7.03 -21.96
C SER A 46 0.86 -8.10 -20.86
N PRO A 47 1.34 -9.34 -21.09
CA PRO A 47 1.09 -10.44 -20.16
C PRO A 47 1.60 -10.23 -18.73
N GLY A 48 2.63 -9.41 -18.53
CA GLY A 48 3.19 -9.12 -17.20
C GLY A 48 2.56 -7.93 -16.49
N CYS A 49 1.69 -7.16 -17.17
CA CYS A 49 1.07 -5.98 -16.57
C CYS A 49 0.09 -6.40 -15.46
N SER A 50 0.27 -5.87 -14.26
CA SER A 50 -0.55 -6.16 -13.08
C SER A 50 -1.95 -5.56 -13.14
N GLY A 51 -2.14 -4.58 -14.03
CA GLY A 51 -3.33 -3.76 -14.15
C GLY A 51 -4.64 -4.54 -14.15
N PRO A 52 -4.86 -5.51 -15.07
CA PRO A 52 -6.12 -6.25 -15.17
C PRO A 52 -6.48 -7.08 -13.93
N THR A 53 -5.50 -7.38 -13.08
CA THR A 53 -5.66 -8.21 -11.88
C THR A 53 -5.67 -7.40 -10.58
N SER A 54 -5.54 -6.08 -10.65
CA SER A 54 -5.42 -5.19 -9.49
C SER A 54 -6.44 -4.04 -9.53
N ASP A 55 -6.48 -3.27 -8.45
CA ASP A 55 -7.28 -2.04 -8.36
C ASP A 55 -6.66 -0.84 -9.09
N LEU A 56 -5.60 -1.04 -9.88
CA LEU A 56 -4.82 0.04 -10.50
C LEU A 56 -5.68 0.99 -11.34
N ALA A 57 -6.71 0.48 -12.04
CA ALA A 57 -7.63 1.34 -12.81
C ALA A 57 -8.35 2.37 -11.93
N ARG A 58 -8.72 1.99 -10.70
CA ARG A 58 -9.36 2.86 -9.70
C ARG A 58 -8.36 3.82 -9.08
N GLU A 59 -7.12 3.37 -8.88
CA GLU A 59 -6.04 4.20 -8.33
C GLU A 59 -5.57 5.28 -9.29
N LEU A 60 -5.62 5.00 -10.59
CA LEU A 60 -5.27 5.95 -11.64
C LEU A 60 -6.43 6.88 -12.02
N ALA A 61 -7.61 6.73 -11.42
CA ALA A 61 -8.76 7.59 -11.70
C ALA A 61 -8.52 9.01 -11.15
N LEU A 62 -8.74 10.02 -11.99
CA LEU A 62 -8.46 11.43 -11.67
C LEU A 62 -9.76 12.23 -11.45
N GLY A 63 -10.74 11.61 -10.79
CA GLY A 63 -12.07 12.18 -10.58
C GLY A 63 -12.99 12.06 -11.80
N ALA A 64 -13.72 13.13 -12.13
CA ALA A 64 -14.69 13.13 -13.23
C ALA A 64 -14.02 13.05 -14.61
N GLU A 65 -12.81 13.61 -14.73
CA GLU A 65 -12.04 13.69 -15.97
C GLU A 65 -12.91 14.23 -17.12
N ASP A 66 -13.50 15.42 -16.95
CA ASP A 66 -14.43 16.04 -17.89
C ASP A 66 -13.79 17.10 -18.81
N VAL A 67 -12.50 17.43 -18.63
CA VAL A 67 -11.76 18.37 -19.50
C VAL A 67 -10.75 17.68 -20.42
N VAL A 68 -11.01 17.71 -21.73
CA VAL A 68 -10.10 17.12 -22.74
C VAL A 68 -8.74 17.81 -22.70
N ARG A 69 -7.78 17.16 -22.04
CA ARG A 69 -6.41 17.65 -21.89
C ARG A 69 -5.45 16.48 -21.72
N ASP A 70 -4.33 16.57 -22.41
CA ASP A 70 -3.21 15.67 -22.24
C ASP A 70 -2.55 15.94 -20.88
N THR A 71 -2.39 14.89 -20.09
CA THR A 71 -1.70 14.96 -18.80
C THR A 71 -0.80 13.76 -18.59
N LEU A 72 0.24 13.97 -17.81
CA LEU A 72 1.21 12.95 -17.42
C LEU A 72 1.17 12.79 -15.91
N LEU A 73 1.38 11.55 -15.47
CA LEU A 73 1.49 11.23 -14.06
C LEU A 73 2.56 10.17 -13.82
N TRP A 74 3.11 10.20 -12.62
CA TRP A 74 4.02 9.22 -12.09
C TRP A 74 3.38 8.64 -10.83
N HIS A 75 3.04 7.36 -10.82
CA HIS A 75 2.46 6.69 -9.66
C HIS A 75 3.49 5.73 -9.06
N SER A 76 3.62 5.72 -7.72
CA SER A 76 4.53 4.82 -7.00
C SER A 76 3.78 4.11 -5.89
N ARG A 77 3.80 2.78 -5.89
CA ARG A 77 3.18 1.97 -4.84
C ARG A 77 3.84 0.60 -4.70
N ALA A 78 4.26 0.24 -3.48
CA ALA A 78 4.75 -1.10 -3.14
C ALA A 78 5.78 -1.67 -4.15
N GLY A 79 6.75 -0.83 -4.56
CA GLY A 79 7.79 -1.25 -5.51
C GLY A 79 7.34 -1.30 -6.98
N LEU A 80 6.07 -1.04 -7.26
CA LEU A 80 5.52 -0.91 -8.60
C LEU A 80 5.38 0.58 -8.97
N HIS A 81 5.90 0.94 -10.14
CA HIS A 81 5.95 2.33 -10.59
C HIS A 81 5.29 2.45 -11.96
N GLN A 82 4.46 3.47 -12.16
CA GLN A 82 3.77 3.69 -13.41
C GLN A 82 4.02 5.09 -13.96
N ALA A 83 4.48 5.17 -15.20
CA ALA A 83 4.39 6.40 -15.99
C ALA A 83 3.14 6.31 -16.85
N VAL A 84 2.23 7.27 -16.72
CA VAL A 84 0.96 7.25 -17.43
C VAL A 84 0.76 8.53 -18.21
N ARG A 85 0.35 8.39 -19.48
CA ARG A 85 -0.17 9.48 -20.30
C ARG A 85 -1.68 9.33 -20.41
N CYS A 86 -2.41 10.30 -19.90
CA CYS A 86 -3.83 10.44 -20.18
C CYS A 86 -4.00 11.36 -21.37
N TRP A 87 -4.78 10.96 -22.36
CA TRP A 87 -5.01 11.76 -23.55
C TRP A 87 -6.40 11.47 -24.13
N ALA A 88 -6.90 12.38 -24.95
CA ALA A 88 -8.15 12.18 -25.68
C ALA A 88 -7.84 11.77 -27.12
N PRO A 89 -8.24 10.57 -27.56
CA PRO A 89 -7.91 10.11 -28.89
C PRO A 89 -8.63 10.94 -29.96
N GLN A 90 -7.89 11.41 -30.96
CA GLN A 90 -8.44 12.12 -32.11
C GLN A 90 -8.98 11.11 -33.13
N HIS A 91 -10.15 10.53 -32.88
CA HIS A 91 -10.78 9.61 -33.84
C HIS A 91 -11.59 10.37 -34.90
N GLN A 92 -11.04 10.52 -36.10
CA GLN A 92 -11.84 10.93 -37.27
C GLN A 92 -12.65 9.72 -37.79
N GLY A 93 -13.97 9.78 -37.68
CA GLY A 93 -14.88 8.91 -38.45
C GLY A 93 -15.34 7.58 -37.82
N ARG A 94 -15.08 7.33 -36.53
CA ARG A 94 -15.73 6.24 -35.77
C ARG A 94 -16.75 6.82 -34.77
N PRO A 95 -17.81 6.06 -34.40
CA PRO A 95 -18.68 6.47 -33.30
C PRO A 95 -17.84 6.74 -32.04
N PRO A 96 -18.25 7.71 -31.19
CA PRO A 96 -17.55 8.03 -29.96
C PRO A 96 -17.74 6.84 -29.02
N VAL A 97 -16.78 5.92 -29.00
CA VAL A 97 -16.80 4.78 -28.08
C VAL A 97 -15.89 5.05 -26.89
N LEU A 98 -14.88 5.91 -27.01
CA LEU A 98 -13.96 6.25 -25.91
C LEU A 98 -13.82 7.76 -25.76
N GLU A 99 -14.11 8.28 -24.58
CA GLU A 99 -13.90 9.70 -24.25
C GLU A 99 -12.46 9.97 -23.80
N ARG A 100 -11.79 8.96 -23.21
CA ARG A 100 -10.42 9.05 -22.72
C ARG A 100 -9.70 7.72 -22.73
N GLU A 101 -8.39 7.83 -22.93
CA GLU A 101 -7.47 6.71 -22.87
C GLU A 101 -6.27 7.04 -21.96
N LYS A 102 -5.77 6.03 -21.25
CA LYS A 102 -4.52 6.11 -20.50
C LYS A 102 -3.54 5.07 -20.98
N GLN A 103 -2.38 5.52 -21.43
CA GLN A 103 -1.24 4.69 -21.78
C GLN A 103 -0.40 4.48 -20.51
N VAL A 104 -0.39 3.26 -19.98
CA VAL A 104 0.24 2.91 -18.70
C VAL A 104 1.52 2.11 -18.96
N LEU A 105 2.67 2.68 -18.60
CA LEU A 105 3.95 1.97 -18.58
C LEU A 105 4.28 1.56 -17.16
N GLU A 106 4.24 0.26 -16.88
CA GLU A 106 4.41 -0.29 -15.55
C GLU A 106 5.80 -0.91 -15.37
N TRP A 107 6.49 -0.51 -14.31
CA TRP A 107 7.83 -0.98 -13.97
C TRP A 107 7.86 -1.55 -12.56
N ALA A 108 8.05 -2.87 -12.47
CA ALA A 108 8.40 -3.55 -11.24
C ALA A 108 9.86 -3.22 -10.89
N ARG A 109 10.05 -2.25 -10.00
CA ARG A 109 11.36 -1.66 -9.71
C ARG A 109 12.23 -2.60 -8.87
N PRO A 110 13.45 -2.95 -9.32
CA PRO A 110 14.46 -3.57 -8.48
C PRO A 110 14.82 -2.67 -7.29
N ALA A 111 14.87 -3.24 -6.07
CA ALA A 111 15.06 -2.46 -4.84
C ALA A 111 16.36 -1.63 -4.81
N ASP A 112 17.39 -2.07 -5.54
CA ASP A 112 18.67 -1.38 -5.66
C ASP A 112 18.61 -0.14 -6.58
N LEU A 113 17.61 -0.06 -7.47
CA LEU A 113 17.44 1.07 -8.39
C LEU A 113 16.53 2.17 -7.81
N PRO A 114 16.87 3.45 -8.02
CA PRO A 114 16.04 4.57 -7.58
C PRO A 114 14.81 4.74 -8.48
N ALA A 115 13.66 5.09 -7.91
CA ALA A 115 12.43 5.35 -8.68
C ALA A 115 12.59 6.53 -9.65
N ALA A 116 13.36 7.54 -9.25
CA ALA A 116 13.65 8.69 -10.09
C ALA A 116 14.34 8.29 -11.42
N LEU A 117 15.09 7.18 -11.46
CA LEU A 117 15.61 6.63 -12.72
C LEU A 117 14.46 6.21 -13.65
N GLY A 118 13.47 5.50 -13.10
CA GLY A 118 12.27 5.10 -13.83
C GLY A 118 11.51 6.30 -14.35
N ALA A 119 11.27 7.32 -13.51
CA ALA A 119 10.57 8.53 -13.92
C ALA A 119 11.28 9.25 -15.08
N LEU A 120 12.61 9.40 -15.01
CA LEU A 120 13.42 10.04 -16.06
C LEU A 120 13.38 9.32 -17.41
N VAL A 121 13.03 8.03 -17.43
CA VAL A 121 13.04 7.20 -18.64
C VAL A 121 11.62 6.95 -19.13
N LEU A 122 10.73 6.55 -18.24
CA LEU A 122 9.39 6.09 -18.56
C LEU A 122 8.41 7.24 -18.81
N LEU A 123 8.55 8.41 -18.16
CA LEU A 123 7.66 9.55 -18.44
C LEU A 123 7.82 10.07 -19.87
N PRO A 124 9.05 10.30 -20.40
CA PRO A 124 9.22 10.62 -21.82
C PRO A 124 8.68 9.53 -22.74
N LEU A 125 8.95 8.26 -22.43
CA LEU A 125 8.46 7.13 -23.23
C LEU A 125 6.94 7.04 -23.25
N ALA A 126 6.26 7.30 -22.13
CA ALA A 126 4.80 7.32 -22.03
C ALA A 126 4.20 8.51 -22.80
N ALA A 127 4.86 9.68 -22.73
CA ALA A 127 4.45 10.88 -23.46
C ALA A 127 4.47 10.68 -24.98
N ASP A 128 5.35 9.82 -25.49
CA ASP A 128 5.45 9.49 -26.92
C ASP A 128 4.46 8.40 -27.36
N ARG A 129 3.70 7.78 -26.45
CA ARG A 129 2.72 6.73 -26.80
C ARG A 129 1.40 7.31 -27.28
N ASP A 130 0.86 6.65 -28.29
CA ASP A 130 -0.48 6.86 -28.82
C ASP A 130 -1.25 5.52 -28.86
N ASP A 131 -2.41 5.50 -29.51
CA ASP A 131 -3.26 4.32 -29.65
C ASP A 131 -2.74 3.31 -30.69
N SER A 132 -1.66 3.60 -31.41
CA SER A 132 -1.13 2.70 -32.47
C SER A 132 -0.79 1.30 -31.93
N ALA A 133 -0.43 1.19 -30.65
CA ALA A 133 -0.06 -0.07 -30.01
C ALA A 133 -1.19 -1.11 -29.97
N TRP A 134 -2.45 -0.67 -30.01
CA TRP A 134 -3.61 -1.56 -29.93
C TRP A 134 -4.62 -1.34 -31.06
N ARG A 135 -4.50 -0.26 -31.84
CA ARG A 135 -5.40 0.11 -32.95
C ARG A 135 -5.54 -0.97 -34.02
N ASP A 136 -4.45 -1.69 -34.33
CA ASP A 136 -4.43 -2.75 -35.35
C ASP A 136 -4.88 -4.12 -34.80
N GLY A 137 -5.21 -4.19 -33.51
CA GLY A 137 -5.82 -5.38 -32.92
C GLY A 137 -7.17 -5.67 -33.58
N VAL A 138 -7.29 -6.84 -34.23
CA VAL A 138 -8.56 -7.30 -34.78
C VAL A 138 -9.54 -7.46 -33.62
N LEU A 139 -10.58 -6.62 -33.59
CA LEU A 139 -11.71 -6.75 -32.69
C LEU A 139 -12.29 -8.16 -32.85
N ASP A 140 -12.20 -8.99 -31.81
CA ASP A 140 -12.94 -10.24 -31.78
C ASP A 140 -14.43 -9.88 -31.72
N PRO A 141 -15.23 -10.15 -32.76
CA PRO A 141 -16.64 -9.80 -32.79
C PRO A 141 -17.46 -10.54 -31.71
N PHE A 142 -16.87 -11.56 -31.09
CA PHE A 142 -17.51 -12.44 -30.11
C PHE A 142 -17.04 -12.20 -28.67
N ALA A 143 -16.01 -11.39 -28.46
CA ALA A 143 -15.56 -11.02 -27.12
C ALA A 143 -16.53 -9.96 -26.55
N GLY A 144 -17.43 -10.38 -25.64
CA GLY A 144 -18.36 -9.49 -24.94
C GLY A 144 -17.69 -8.40 -24.08
N ARG A 145 -16.35 -8.35 -24.03
CA ARG A 145 -15.53 -7.26 -23.50
C ARG A 145 -14.32 -7.05 -24.41
N LEU A 146 -14.02 -5.78 -24.70
CA LEU A 146 -12.87 -5.34 -25.50
C LEU A 146 -11.58 -5.49 -24.69
N PHE A 147 -11.02 -6.69 -24.59
CA PHE A 147 -9.69 -6.89 -23.98
C PHE A 147 -8.71 -7.49 -24.98
N PHE A 148 -7.60 -6.79 -25.22
CA PHE A 148 -6.53 -7.17 -26.11
C PHE A 148 -5.27 -7.58 -25.34
N THR A 149 -4.65 -8.68 -25.75
CA THR A 149 -3.30 -9.01 -25.26
C THR A 149 -2.28 -8.29 -26.14
N LEU A 150 -1.51 -7.36 -25.55
CA LEU A 150 -0.42 -6.70 -26.25
C LEU A 150 0.75 -7.68 -26.40
N ALA A 151 1.48 -7.57 -27.52
CA ALA A 151 2.67 -8.38 -27.72
C ALA A 151 3.71 -8.07 -26.62
N PRO A 152 4.44 -9.06 -26.08
CA PRO A 152 5.49 -8.85 -25.07
C PRO A 152 6.58 -7.86 -25.52
N THR A 153 6.74 -7.65 -26.84
CA THR A 153 7.70 -6.73 -27.44
C THR A 153 7.13 -5.33 -27.74
N ALA A 154 5.94 -4.99 -27.22
CA ALA A 154 5.32 -3.69 -27.47
C ALA A 154 6.20 -2.51 -27.01
N ILE A 155 7.07 -2.75 -26.02
CA ILE A 155 8.04 -1.77 -25.55
C ILE A 155 9.43 -2.41 -25.53
N PRO A 156 10.35 -1.99 -26.42
CA PRO A 156 11.73 -2.44 -26.35
C PRO A 156 12.37 -1.93 -25.04
N PRO A 157 13.27 -2.72 -24.42
CA PRO A 157 13.98 -2.27 -23.23
C PRO A 157 14.67 -0.93 -23.48
N ALA A 158 14.44 0.03 -22.60
CA ALA A 158 15.00 1.37 -22.76
C ALA A 158 16.51 1.33 -22.49
N ALA A 159 17.31 1.65 -23.50
CA ALA A 159 18.76 1.73 -23.37
C ALA A 159 19.14 2.90 -22.46
N LEU A 160 19.66 2.59 -21.27
CA LEU A 160 20.09 3.60 -20.31
C LEU A 160 21.52 4.04 -20.61
N THR A 161 21.67 5.18 -21.28
CA THR A 161 22.97 5.84 -21.37
C THR A 161 23.01 7.02 -20.40
N PRO A 162 24.11 7.22 -19.66
CA PRO A 162 24.25 8.39 -18.80
C PRO A 162 24.08 9.72 -19.52
N ALA A 163 24.46 9.79 -20.82
CA ALA A 163 24.27 10.97 -21.65
C ALA A 163 22.79 11.27 -21.92
N ALA A 164 21.98 10.25 -22.21
CA ALA A 164 20.53 10.42 -22.38
C ALA A 164 19.87 10.87 -21.07
N LEU A 165 20.23 10.27 -19.93
CA LEU A 165 19.72 10.69 -18.62
C LEU A 165 20.10 12.14 -18.30
N ALA A 166 21.35 12.53 -18.49
CA ALA A 166 21.81 13.90 -18.29
C ALA A 166 21.06 14.88 -19.22
N GLN A 167 20.76 14.48 -20.46
CA GLN A 167 19.98 15.30 -21.37
C GLN A 167 18.54 15.46 -20.90
N THR A 168 17.86 14.40 -20.44
CA THR A 168 16.51 14.49 -19.87
C THR A 168 16.49 15.44 -18.66
N ILE A 169 17.47 15.32 -17.75
CA ILE A 169 17.59 16.22 -16.58
C ILE A 169 17.75 17.68 -17.02
N ARG A 170 18.63 17.96 -17.99
CA ARG A 170 18.81 19.32 -18.51
C ARG A 170 17.54 19.88 -19.13
N THR A 171 16.85 19.09 -19.95
CA THR A 171 15.57 19.50 -20.56
C THR A 171 14.54 19.81 -19.48
N GLY A 172 14.39 18.93 -18.49
CA GLY A 172 13.43 19.11 -17.39
C GLY A 172 13.73 20.33 -16.52
N THR A 173 14.97 20.49 -16.08
CA THR A 173 15.40 21.64 -15.26
C THR A 173 15.31 22.96 -16.00
N ALA A 174 15.59 22.98 -17.31
CA ALA A 174 15.43 24.18 -18.14
C ALA A 174 13.96 24.59 -18.27
N GLU A 175 13.05 23.63 -18.40
CA GLU A 175 11.61 23.89 -18.42
C GLU A 175 11.11 24.39 -17.05
N LEU A 176 11.52 23.73 -15.95
CA LEU A 176 11.19 24.18 -14.59
C LEU A 176 11.66 25.62 -14.36
N ARG A 177 12.88 25.97 -14.81
CA ARG A 177 13.41 27.35 -14.72
C ARG A 177 12.56 28.37 -15.47
N ARG A 178 11.98 27.98 -16.60
CA ARG A 178 11.14 28.87 -17.43
C ARG A 178 9.75 29.05 -16.83
N ARG A 179 9.21 28.02 -16.17
CA ARG A 179 7.78 27.93 -15.81
C ARG A 179 7.48 28.06 -14.32
N CYS A 180 8.48 27.88 -13.47
CA CYS A 180 8.28 27.86 -12.02
C CYS A 180 9.12 28.93 -11.33
N GLU A 181 8.50 29.61 -10.36
CA GLU A 181 9.20 30.50 -9.45
C GLU A 181 9.88 29.71 -8.33
N GLU A 182 11.05 30.16 -7.88
CA GLU A 182 11.81 29.53 -6.79
C GLU A 182 10.98 29.37 -5.51
N GLY A 183 10.24 30.40 -5.13
CA GLY A 183 9.40 30.39 -3.93
C GLY A 183 8.28 29.34 -4.00
N VAL A 184 7.69 29.12 -5.18
CA VAL A 184 6.64 28.11 -5.37
C VAL A 184 7.22 26.70 -5.23
N LEU A 185 8.36 26.42 -5.86
CA LEU A 185 9.04 25.13 -5.72
C LEU A 185 9.52 24.90 -4.27
N ALA A 186 9.99 25.93 -3.59
CA ALA A 186 10.41 25.84 -2.20
C ALA A 186 9.24 25.50 -1.27
N ASP A 187 8.05 26.09 -1.47
CA ASP A 187 6.86 25.74 -0.68
C ASP A 187 6.43 24.28 -0.94
N LEU A 188 6.41 23.86 -2.20
CA LEU A 188 6.11 22.47 -2.58
C LEU A 188 7.05 21.49 -1.87
N TYR A 189 8.36 21.69 -1.98
CA TYR A 189 9.34 20.82 -1.34
C TYR A 189 9.23 20.86 0.20
N ALA A 190 8.91 22.00 0.80
CA ALA A 190 8.76 22.11 2.25
C ALA A 190 7.60 21.25 2.76
N ARG A 191 6.47 21.23 2.04
CA ARG A 191 5.29 20.41 2.35
C ARG A 191 5.56 18.92 2.14
N LEU A 192 6.20 18.55 1.02
CA LEU A 192 6.59 17.16 0.75
C LEU A 192 7.57 16.63 1.82
N LEU A 193 8.55 17.44 2.23
CA LEU A 193 9.47 17.09 3.32
C LEU A 193 8.77 16.99 4.68
N ALA A 194 7.67 17.71 4.88
CA ALA A 194 6.83 17.60 6.07
C ALA A 194 5.90 16.37 6.04
N GLY A 195 5.89 15.59 4.96
CA GLY A 195 5.07 14.38 4.81
C GLY A 195 3.62 14.66 4.42
N HIS A 196 3.32 15.88 3.98
CA HIS A 196 1.98 16.23 3.51
C HIS A 196 1.70 15.52 2.18
N ARG A 197 0.44 15.13 1.95
CA ARG A 197 -0.04 14.53 0.70
C ARG A 197 -1.05 15.47 0.04
N GLY A 198 -1.37 15.23 -1.23
CA GLY A 198 -2.26 16.13 -1.98
C GLY A 198 -1.71 17.55 -2.05
N VAL A 199 -0.39 17.73 -2.16
CA VAL A 199 0.21 19.06 -2.17
C VAL A 199 -0.10 19.77 -3.49
N TYR A 200 -0.66 20.97 -3.42
CA TYR A 200 -0.87 21.87 -4.56
C TYR A 200 0.11 23.05 -4.50
N PRO A 201 0.59 23.57 -5.64
CA PRO A 201 1.39 24.79 -5.63
C PRO A 201 0.53 25.98 -5.21
N ALA A 202 1.12 26.90 -4.44
CA ALA A 202 0.43 28.10 -3.98
C ALA A 202 -0.05 29.03 -5.12
N ARG A 203 0.50 28.83 -6.32
CA ARG A 203 0.11 29.50 -7.56
C ARG A 203 -0.03 28.44 -8.64
N GLU A 204 -1.05 28.58 -9.47
CA GLU A 204 -1.28 27.69 -10.61
C GLU A 204 -0.05 27.68 -11.52
N LEU A 205 0.49 26.50 -11.78
CA LEU A 205 1.58 26.30 -12.73
C LEU A 205 1.00 26.04 -14.12
N GLU A 206 1.81 26.09 -15.17
CA GLU A 206 1.42 25.51 -16.46
C GLU A 206 1.65 23.99 -16.44
N PRO A 207 0.93 23.22 -17.28
CA PRO A 207 1.24 21.80 -17.49
C PRO A 207 2.70 21.60 -17.87
N LEU A 208 3.40 20.78 -17.07
CA LEU A 208 4.81 20.47 -17.27
C LEU A 208 5.00 19.31 -18.25
N GLY A 209 6.07 19.37 -19.05
CA GLY A 209 6.51 18.26 -19.87
C GLY A 209 7.03 17.06 -19.06
N PRO A 210 7.20 15.89 -19.69
CA PRO A 210 7.59 14.65 -19.02
C PRO A 210 8.94 14.76 -18.29
N ALA A 211 9.92 15.41 -18.92
CA ALA A 211 11.24 15.61 -18.35
C ALA A 211 11.21 16.53 -17.12
N ALA A 212 10.37 17.57 -17.14
CA ALA A 212 10.21 18.50 -16.03
C ALA A 212 9.50 17.85 -14.84
N LEU A 213 8.46 17.04 -15.11
CA LEU A 213 7.77 16.26 -14.08
C LEU A 213 8.73 15.26 -13.41
N ALA A 214 9.56 14.55 -14.17
CA ALA A 214 10.59 13.66 -13.62
C ALA A 214 11.64 14.43 -12.80
N ALA A 215 12.05 15.61 -13.28
CA ALA A 215 13.10 16.42 -12.64
C ALA A 215 12.70 16.92 -11.23
N LEU A 216 11.40 17.06 -10.94
CA LEU A 216 10.91 17.41 -9.60
C LEU A 216 11.32 16.39 -8.53
N LEU A 217 11.60 15.14 -8.89
CA LEU A 217 12.05 14.12 -7.96
C LEU A 217 13.52 14.30 -7.54
N LEU A 218 14.36 14.90 -8.40
CA LEU A 218 15.82 14.88 -8.26
C LEU A 218 16.38 15.45 -6.93
N PRO A 219 15.90 16.60 -6.42
CA PRO A 219 16.47 17.17 -5.20
C PRO A 219 15.98 16.47 -3.93
N LEU A 220 14.94 15.63 -4.02
CA LEU A 220 14.36 14.94 -2.87
C LEU A 220 15.27 13.82 -2.37
N PRO A 221 15.27 13.53 -1.06
CA PRO A 221 15.89 12.32 -0.51
C PRO A 221 15.37 11.08 -1.24
N ARG A 222 16.25 10.09 -1.49
CA ARG A 222 15.89 8.87 -2.23
C ARG A 222 14.69 8.15 -1.63
N ASP A 223 14.64 7.98 -0.32
CA ASP A 223 13.54 7.29 0.37
C ASP A 223 12.18 7.97 0.15
N LEU A 224 12.17 9.30 0.01
CA LEU A 224 10.98 10.08 -0.29
C LEU A 224 10.68 10.03 -1.79
N ALA A 225 11.66 10.30 -2.67
CA ALA A 225 11.48 10.22 -4.12
C ALA A 225 10.98 8.84 -4.57
N ASP A 226 11.39 7.77 -3.89
CA ASP A 226 11.01 6.39 -4.18
C ASP A 226 9.53 6.08 -3.91
N ARG A 227 8.83 6.88 -3.10
CA ARG A 227 7.44 6.63 -2.69
C ARG A 227 6.44 7.66 -3.20
N LEU A 228 6.89 8.71 -3.88
CA LEU A 228 6.02 9.80 -4.30
C LEU A 228 5.24 9.46 -5.57
N SER A 229 3.96 9.80 -5.55
CA SER A 229 3.07 9.87 -6.71
C SER A 229 2.83 11.33 -7.11
N LEU A 230 3.05 11.66 -8.37
CA LEU A 230 2.95 13.00 -8.95
C LEU A 230 1.90 13.05 -10.06
N LEU A 231 1.02 14.04 -10.01
CA LEU A 231 0.07 14.37 -11.07
C LEU A 231 0.46 15.68 -11.74
N GLY A 232 0.78 15.63 -13.04
CA GLY A 232 1.21 16.80 -13.80
C GLY A 232 0.12 17.82 -14.06
N TRP A 233 -1.12 17.37 -14.25
CA TRP A 233 -2.30 18.22 -14.40
C TRP A 233 -3.57 17.42 -14.14
N LEU A 234 -4.50 17.94 -13.34
CA LEU A 234 -5.80 17.32 -13.10
C LEU A 234 -6.81 17.76 -14.18
N PRO A 235 -7.23 16.87 -15.10
CA PRO A 235 -8.07 17.25 -16.24
C PRO A 235 -9.56 17.22 -15.87
N SER A 236 -9.93 17.90 -14.78
CA SER A 236 -11.26 17.90 -14.19
C SER A 236 -11.70 19.30 -13.77
N THR A 237 -12.95 19.68 -14.07
CA THR A 237 -13.59 20.93 -13.59
C THR A 237 -14.11 20.79 -12.17
N THR A 238 -14.27 19.56 -11.69
CA THR A 238 -14.69 19.25 -10.32
C THR A 238 -13.57 18.53 -9.59
N GLN A 239 -13.31 18.94 -8.35
CA GLN A 239 -12.30 18.32 -7.50
C GLN A 239 -12.98 17.70 -6.30
N ASP A 240 -12.80 16.40 -6.14
CA ASP A 240 -13.01 15.72 -4.87
C ASP A 240 -11.62 15.48 -4.24
N PRO A 241 -11.18 16.34 -3.31
CA PRO A 241 -9.84 16.25 -2.74
C PRO A 241 -9.64 14.95 -1.94
N GLY A 242 -10.69 14.37 -1.36
CA GLY A 242 -10.56 13.22 -0.46
C GLY A 242 -9.91 11.98 -1.10
N PRO A 243 -10.37 11.50 -2.27
CA PRO A 243 -9.70 10.44 -3.01
C PRO A 243 -8.32 10.86 -3.54
N LEU A 244 -8.19 12.08 -4.05
CA LEU A 244 -6.95 12.57 -4.67
C LEU A 244 -5.80 12.66 -3.65
N ASP A 245 -6.04 13.23 -2.47
CA ASP A 245 -5.03 13.40 -1.41
C ASP A 245 -4.55 12.06 -0.83
N ARG A 246 -5.37 11.01 -0.96
CA ARG A 246 -4.99 9.63 -0.56
C ARG A 246 -4.13 8.93 -1.60
N GLN A 247 -4.21 9.32 -2.86
CA GLN A 247 -3.55 8.65 -3.98
C GLN A 247 -2.29 9.39 -4.44
N TRP A 248 -2.30 10.72 -4.35
CA TRP A 248 -1.27 11.60 -4.92
C TRP A 248 -0.58 12.39 -3.82
N ASP A 249 0.74 12.51 -3.91
CA ASP A 249 1.51 13.33 -3.00
C ASP A 249 1.66 14.77 -3.52
N LEU A 250 1.73 14.94 -4.84
CA LEU A 250 1.86 16.23 -5.52
C LEU A 250 0.89 16.34 -6.70
N ILE A 251 0.14 17.44 -6.77
CA ILE A 251 -0.76 17.78 -7.88
C ILE A 251 -0.40 19.20 -8.35
N LEU A 252 0.20 19.30 -9.54
CA LEU A 252 0.78 20.56 -10.01
C LEU A 252 -0.25 21.61 -10.47
N GLY A 253 -1.49 21.20 -10.70
CA GLY A 253 -2.55 22.07 -11.16
C GLY A 253 -3.76 21.29 -11.65
N GLY A 254 -4.77 22.01 -12.14
CA GLY A 254 -5.98 21.42 -12.68
C GLY A 254 -6.88 22.47 -13.31
N ASP A 255 -7.89 22.02 -14.04
CA ASP A 255 -8.86 22.91 -14.68
C ASP A 255 -9.90 23.50 -13.71
N ALA A 256 -9.96 23.00 -12.48
CA ALA A 256 -10.67 23.64 -11.38
C ALA A 256 -9.70 24.42 -10.48
N ALA A 257 -10.23 25.44 -9.79
CA ALA A 257 -9.46 26.15 -8.76
C ALA A 257 -8.94 25.15 -7.73
N ALA A 258 -7.65 25.26 -7.40
CA ALA A 258 -7.03 24.43 -6.37
C ALA A 258 -7.81 24.55 -5.05
N PRO A 259 -7.93 23.46 -4.28
CA PRO A 259 -8.60 23.53 -3.00
C PRO A 259 -7.81 24.48 -2.09
N PRO A 260 -8.46 25.15 -1.12
CA PRO A 260 -7.72 25.90 -0.12
C PRO A 260 -6.70 24.97 0.54
N PRO A 261 -5.51 25.47 0.89
CA PRO A 261 -4.49 24.65 1.53
C PRO A 261 -5.12 23.94 2.74
N SER A 262 -4.87 22.64 2.86
CA SER A 262 -5.23 21.84 4.02
C SER A 262 -4.88 22.63 5.29
N GLY A 263 -5.74 22.57 6.32
CA GLY A 263 -5.51 23.23 7.61
C GLY A 263 -4.31 22.68 8.39
N GLU A 264 -3.40 22.00 7.69
CA GLU A 264 -2.16 21.46 8.23
C GLU A 264 -1.21 22.59 8.64
N PRO A 265 -0.47 22.40 9.74
CA PRO A 265 0.47 23.40 10.22
C PRO A 265 1.53 23.68 9.16
N ALA A 266 1.88 24.95 9.02
CA ALA A 266 2.88 25.34 8.03
C ALA A 266 4.25 24.72 8.37
N PRO A 267 5.05 24.28 7.37
CA PRO A 267 6.33 23.64 7.61
C PRO A 267 7.27 24.52 8.44
N GLY A 268 8.02 23.91 9.36
CA GLY A 268 8.97 24.61 10.23
C GLY A 268 10.12 25.27 9.46
N ALA A 269 10.76 26.27 10.07
CA ALA A 269 11.79 27.10 9.42
C ALA A 269 12.96 26.29 8.84
N ALA A 270 13.40 25.22 9.52
CA ALA A 270 14.46 24.35 9.04
C ALA A 270 14.08 23.60 7.75
N LEU A 271 12.83 23.11 7.66
CA LEU A 271 12.33 22.45 6.44
C LEU A 271 12.22 23.44 5.29
N ARG A 272 11.73 24.67 5.55
CA ARG A 272 11.67 25.74 4.54
C ARG A 272 13.04 26.11 4.00
N ALA A 273 14.05 26.26 4.87
CA ALA A 273 15.42 26.56 4.44
C ALA A 273 16.00 25.45 3.55
N ARG A 274 15.80 24.19 3.93
CA ARG A 274 16.21 23.03 3.12
C ARG A 274 15.48 22.99 1.78
N ALA A 275 14.18 23.22 1.78
CA ALA A 275 13.35 23.24 0.58
C ALA A 275 13.72 24.37 -0.37
N LEU A 276 14.12 25.53 0.16
CA LEU A 276 14.68 26.63 -0.63
C LEU A 276 15.97 26.22 -1.35
N SER A 277 16.90 25.55 -0.66
CA SER A 277 18.10 25.01 -1.29
C SER A 277 17.77 23.96 -2.36
N MET A 278 16.72 23.17 -2.17
CA MET A 278 16.24 22.21 -3.18
C MET A 278 15.70 22.90 -4.43
N ALA A 279 14.90 23.95 -4.27
CA ALA A 279 14.40 24.77 -5.36
C ALA A 279 15.56 25.44 -6.14
N GLN A 280 16.53 26.02 -5.43
CA GLN A 280 17.71 26.64 -6.01
C GLN A 280 18.57 25.62 -6.78
N ALA A 281 18.79 24.44 -6.20
CA ALA A 281 19.56 23.37 -6.85
C ALA A 281 18.90 22.91 -8.16
N ILE A 282 17.58 22.65 -8.15
CA ILE A 282 16.89 22.17 -9.35
C ILE A 282 16.79 23.24 -10.44
N LEU A 283 16.50 24.48 -10.06
CA LEU A 283 16.45 25.61 -11.00
C LEU A 283 17.85 25.95 -11.54
N GLY A 284 18.90 25.80 -10.73
CA GLY A 284 20.29 25.94 -11.15
C GLY A 284 20.81 24.76 -11.95
N ASN A 285 20.10 23.63 -11.96
CA ASN A 285 20.64 22.32 -12.36
C ASN A 285 22.02 22.09 -11.72
N ASP A 286 22.13 22.27 -10.40
CA ASP A 286 23.37 22.06 -9.65
C ASP A 286 23.07 21.31 -8.33
N PRO A 287 23.23 19.97 -8.30
CA PRO A 287 22.98 19.19 -7.08
C PRO A 287 23.93 19.55 -5.93
N ARG A 288 25.06 20.21 -6.19
CA ARG A 288 26.03 20.61 -5.15
C ARG A 288 25.52 21.76 -4.29
N ALA A 289 24.51 22.49 -4.76
CA ALA A 289 23.83 23.53 -3.98
C ALA A 289 22.96 22.93 -2.87
N LEU A 290 22.69 21.62 -2.91
CA LEU A 290 21.99 20.93 -1.84
C LEU A 290 22.91 20.82 -0.62
N PRO A 291 22.42 21.12 0.59
CA PRO A 291 23.16 20.84 1.80
C PRO A 291 23.49 19.34 1.80
N GLN A 292 24.78 19.00 1.91
CA GLN A 292 25.18 17.61 2.10
C GLN A 292 24.42 17.13 3.33
N ALA A 293 23.51 16.18 3.11
CA ALA A 293 22.87 15.52 4.23
C ALA A 293 24.01 14.90 5.04
N ALA A 294 24.26 15.43 6.24
CA ALA A 294 25.08 14.73 7.22
C ALA A 294 24.55 13.30 7.20
N PRO A 295 25.41 12.27 6.99
CA PRO A 295 24.95 10.90 6.84
C PRO A 295 24.04 10.63 8.02
N ALA A 296 22.74 10.59 7.75
CA ALA A 296 21.76 10.45 8.80
C ALA A 296 22.10 9.09 9.38
N ARG A 297 22.64 9.10 10.60
CA ARG A 297 22.86 7.88 11.35
C ARG A 297 21.46 7.36 11.52
N ALA A 298 21.06 6.42 10.65
CA ALA A 298 19.70 5.94 10.60
C ALA A 298 19.32 5.61 12.04
N PRO A 299 18.37 6.34 12.65
CA PRO A 299 18.00 6.05 14.03
C PRO A 299 17.64 4.59 14.02
N THR A 300 18.36 3.77 14.80
CA THR A 300 18.09 2.34 14.84
C THR A 300 16.62 2.22 15.22
N PRO A 301 15.74 1.81 14.29
CA PRO A 301 14.31 1.92 14.53
C PRO A 301 14.01 1.06 15.75
N ILE A 302 13.43 1.67 16.78
CA ILE A 302 12.94 0.94 17.93
C ILE A 302 11.86 0.02 17.36
N PRO A 303 11.98 -1.32 17.50
CA PRO A 303 11.02 -2.21 16.89
C PRO A 303 9.63 -1.95 17.45
N THR A 304 8.66 -1.70 16.59
CA THR A 304 7.26 -1.54 16.98
C THR A 304 6.78 -2.83 17.64
N LYS A 305 6.23 -2.73 18.86
CA LYS A 305 5.75 -3.87 19.63
C LYS A 305 4.25 -4.05 19.43
N LEU A 306 3.89 -5.07 18.66
CA LEU A 306 2.49 -5.47 18.48
C LEU A 306 2.20 -6.67 19.38
N THR A 307 1.05 -6.64 20.05
CA THR A 307 0.58 -7.76 20.89
C THR A 307 -0.65 -8.41 20.29
N LEU A 308 -0.61 -9.72 20.10
CA LEU A 308 -1.75 -10.54 19.67
C LEU A 308 -2.52 -11.03 20.90
N TRP A 309 -3.81 -10.68 21.00
CA TRP A 309 -4.68 -11.06 22.11
C TRP A 309 -6.07 -11.46 21.61
N GLY A 310 -6.77 -12.28 22.38
CA GLY A 310 -8.17 -12.61 22.13
C GLY A 310 -8.64 -13.75 23.03
N PRO A 311 -9.97 -13.90 23.19
CA PRO A 311 -10.57 -14.95 24.00
C PRO A 311 -10.12 -16.38 23.63
N SER A 312 -10.43 -17.34 24.49
CA SER A 312 -10.24 -18.76 24.16
C SER A 312 -10.88 -19.15 22.83
N GLY A 313 -10.24 -20.01 22.04
CA GLY A 313 -10.83 -20.53 20.80
C GLY A 313 -10.91 -19.55 19.64
N SER A 314 -10.45 -18.29 19.80
CA SER A 314 -10.38 -17.29 18.72
C SER A 314 -9.33 -17.58 17.65
N GLY A 315 -8.64 -18.73 17.71
CA GLY A 315 -7.70 -19.15 16.67
C GLY A 315 -6.33 -18.48 16.71
N LYS A 316 -5.89 -17.90 17.85
CA LYS A 316 -4.55 -17.28 18.02
C LYS A 316 -3.40 -18.14 17.47
N THR A 317 -3.32 -19.39 17.90
CA THR A 317 -2.30 -20.38 17.53
C THR A 317 -2.28 -20.62 16.01
N VAL A 318 -3.47 -20.81 15.43
CA VAL A 318 -3.65 -21.09 13.99
C VAL A 318 -3.33 -19.85 13.14
N PHE A 319 -3.77 -18.67 13.59
CA PHE A 319 -3.46 -17.39 12.94
C PHE A 319 -1.96 -17.17 12.87
N LEU A 320 -1.23 -17.36 13.98
CA LEU A 320 0.22 -17.14 14.00
C LEU A 320 0.96 -18.18 13.15
N GLY A 321 0.61 -19.46 13.25
CA GLY A 321 1.21 -20.52 12.43
C GLY A 321 1.03 -20.25 10.94
N GLN A 322 -0.16 -19.80 10.55
CA GLN A 322 -0.47 -19.48 9.16
C GLN A 322 0.25 -18.21 8.67
N LEU A 323 0.28 -17.16 9.49
CA LEU A 323 1.01 -15.94 9.21
C LEU A 323 2.50 -16.23 8.97
N TYR A 324 3.11 -17.01 9.87
CA TYR A 324 4.51 -17.40 9.74
C TYR A 324 4.78 -18.13 8.43
N TRP A 325 3.90 -19.06 8.06
CA TRP A 325 4.06 -19.84 6.85
C TRP A 325 3.95 -18.99 5.58
N GLN A 326 2.90 -18.16 5.47
CA GLN A 326 2.71 -17.30 4.30
C GLN A 326 3.93 -16.42 4.07
N LEU A 327 4.42 -15.77 5.11
CA LEU A 327 5.57 -14.88 5.04
C LEU A 327 6.92 -15.60 4.84
N SER A 328 7.04 -16.85 5.29
CA SER A 328 8.26 -17.64 5.09
C SER A 328 8.36 -18.20 3.67
N GLY A 329 7.22 -18.52 3.06
CA GLY A 329 7.14 -19.12 1.72
C GLY A 329 6.97 -18.12 0.58
N SER A 330 6.39 -16.95 0.84
CA SER A 330 6.12 -15.95 -0.20
C SER A 330 7.37 -15.14 -0.55
N ARG A 331 7.75 -15.18 -1.83
CA ARG A 331 8.72 -14.24 -2.42
C ARG A 331 8.09 -12.91 -2.82
N GLN A 332 6.76 -12.85 -2.88
CA GLN A 332 6.01 -11.69 -3.36
C GLN A 332 5.62 -10.73 -2.23
N ASP A 333 5.70 -11.16 -0.97
CA ASP A 333 5.32 -10.31 0.16
C ASP A 333 6.45 -9.36 0.55
N ASP A 334 6.07 -8.10 0.83
CA ASP A 334 6.97 -7.03 1.30
C ASP A 334 7.59 -7.33 2.66
N TRP A 335 7.03 -8.28 3.41
CA TRP A 335 7.45 -8.65 4.75
C TRP A 335 8.19 -9.99 4.77
N VAL A 336 9.19 -10.09 5.63
CA VAL A 336 9.83 -11.36 6.00
C VAL A 336 9.61 -11.59 7.48
N VAL A 337 9.18 -12.79 7.85
CA VAL A 337 9.06 -13.20 9.24
C VAL A 337 10.27 -14.01 9.67
N TYR A 338 10.77 -13.73 10.86
CA TYR A 338 11.79 -14.53 11.54
C TYR A 338 11.24 -14.95 12.90
N PRO A 339 11.41 -16.23 13.28
CA PRO A 339 11.10 -16.64 14.64
C PRO A 339 12.06 -15.95 15.61
N GLY A 340 11.54 -15.46 16.74
CA GLY A 340 12.36 -15.06 17.89
C GLY A 340 12.91 -16.28 18.62
N GLU A 341 13.76 -16.05 19.62
CA GLU A 341 14.48 -17.10 20.36
C GLU A 341 13.56 -18.17 20.95
N THR A 342 12.35 -17.82 21.36
CA THR A 342 11.38 -18.74 21.98
C THR A 342 10.35 -19.31 21.00
N GLY A 343 10.34 -18.86 19.74
CA GLY A 343 9.25 -19.14 18.79
C GLY A 343 9.54 -20.22 17.76
N LEU A 344 10.81 -20.57 17.52
CA LEU A 344 11.19 -21.46 16.42
C LEU A 344 10.58 -22.86 16.55
N ASP A 345 10.80 -23.55 17.67
CA ASP A 345 10.31 -24.92 17.89
C ASP A 345 8.79 -25.01 17.75
N PHE A 346 8.09 -23.99 18.28
CA PHE A 346 6.65 -23.88 18.15
C PHE A 346 6.20 -23.75 16.69
N LEU A 347 6.84 -22.87 15.93
CA LEU A 347 6.48 -22.63 14.52
C LEU A 347 6.80 -23.85 13.64
N GLU A 348 7.87 -24.59 13.95
CA GLU A 348 8.16 -25.86 13.28
C GLU A 348 7.12 -26.93 13.59
N LEU A 349 6.67 -27.03 14.85
CA LEU A 349 5.59 -27.93 15.25
C LEU A 349 4.27 -27.56 14.56
N MET A 350 3.94 -26.27 14.48
CA MET A 350 2.74 -25.79 13.78
C MET A 350 2.80 -26.12 12.30
N ARG A 351 3.95 -25.93 11.65
CA ARG A 351 4.17 -26.30 10.25
C ARG A 351 3.89 -27.78 10.02
N ASP A 352 4.49 -28.66 10.83
CA ASP A 352 4.27 -30.11 10.67
C ASP A 352 2.80 -30.49 10.89
N THR A 353 2.16 -29.91 11.91
CA THR A 353 0.79 -30.24 12.29
C THR A 353 -0.22 -29.79 11.22
N MET A 354 -0.13 -28.54 10.78
CA MET A 354 -1.08 -27.97 9.83
C MET A 354 -0.89 -28.49 8.41
N TYR A 355 0.37 -28.67 7.95
CA TYR A 355 0.64 -28.99 6.54
C TYR A 355 0.97 -30.46 6.29
N SER A 356 1.81 -31.07 7.12
CA SER A 356 2.14 -32.50 6.93
C SER A 356 0.97 -33.38 7.35
N ARG A 357 0.23 -32.98 8.38
CA ARG A 357 -0.84 -33.79 8.99
C ARG A 357 -2.25 -33.25 8.72
N ASN A 358 -2.39 -32.12 8.02
CA ASN A 358 -3.67 -31.47 7.74
C ASN A 358 -4.54 -31.32 8.99
N ALA A 359 -3.92 -31.04 10.14
CA ALA A 359 -4.58 -31.04 11.45
C ALA A 359 -4.47 -29.68 12.12
N PHE A 360 -5.46 -29.36 12.95
CA PHE A 360 -5.32 -28.25 13.87
C PHE A 360 -4.39 -28.63 15.03
N PRO A 361 -3.59 -27.67 15.54
CA PRO A 361 -2.85 -27.91 16.77
C PRO A 361 -3.82 -28.21 17.92
N PRO A 362 -3.43 -29.10 18.86
CA PRO A 362 -4.23 -29.32 20.06
C PRO A 362 -4.38 -28.01 20.82
N GLY A 363 -5.52 -27.85 21.51
CA GLY A 363 -5.72 -26.69 22.37
C GLY A 363 -4.62 -26.58 23.41
N THR A 364 -4.18 -25.36 23.70
CA THR A 364 -3.15 -25.05 24.70
C THR A 364 -3.54 -25.65 26.06
N THR A 365 -2.62 -26.35 26.71
CA THR A 365 -2.87 -27.06 27.97
C THR A 365 -3.03 -26.06 29.13
N LEU A 366 -3.97 -26.31 30.05
CA LEU A 366 -4.14 -25.50 31.25
C LEU A 366 -2.82 -25.40 32.04
N GLY A 367 -2.48 -24.19 32.50
CA GLY A 367 -1.25 -23.90 33.23
C GLY A 367 0.00 -23.76 32.36
N SER A 368 -0.10 -23.91 31.03
CA SER A 368 1.00 -23.62 30.11
C SER A 368 0.81 -22.26 29.44
N ALA A 369 1.84 -21.40 29.54
CA ALA A 369 1.92 -20.14 28.83
C ALA A 369 3.12 -20.20 27.88
N LEU A 370 2.85 -20.09 26.59
CA LEU A 370 3.90 -20.05 25.59
C LEU A 370 4.03 -18.63 25.05
N ALA A 371 5.14 -17.99 25.41
CA ALA A 371 5.50 -16.67 24.87
C ALA A 371 6.21 -16.86 23.54
N ILE A 372 5.53 -16.49 22.45
CA ILE A 372 6.05 -16.60 21.09
C ILE A 372 6.34 -15.20 20.59
N VAL A 373 7.59 -14.98 20.17
CA VAL A 373 8.00 -13.71 19.56
C VAL A 373 8.33 -13.97 18.11
N CYS A 374 7.81 -13.12 17.21
CA CYS A 374 8.15 -13.09 15.80
C CYS A 374 8.67 -11.70 15.43
N HIS A 375 9.69 -11.65 14.58
CA HIS A 375 10.20 -10.42 14.02
C HIS A 375 9.78 -10.33 12.57
N LEU A 376 8.98 -9.33 12.23
CA LEU A 376 8.68 -8.98 10.86
C LEU A 376 9.66 -7.90 10.42
N VAL A 377 10.28 -8.10 9.26
CA VAL A 377 11.20 -7.15 8.65
C VAL A 377 10.67 -6.83 7.27
N HIS A 378 10.35 -5.57 7.03
CA HIS A 378 9.97 -5.12 5.71
C HIS A 378 11.20 -5.15 4.80
N ARG A 379 11.14 -5.89 3.69
CA ARG A 379 12.24 -6.12 2.75
C ARG A 379 12.81 -4.80 2.22
N HIS A 380 11.92 -3.88 1.86
CA HIS A 380 12.30 -2.62 1.22
C HIS A 380 12.66 -1.49 2.19
N THR A 381 11.90 -1.28 3.27
CA THR A 381 12.14 -0.16 4.20
C THR A 381 13.12 -0.52 5.32
N GLY A 382 13.33 -1.82 5.57
CA GLY A 382 14.09 -2.31 6.73
C GLY A 382 13.35 -2.10 8.05
N GLU A 383 12.09 -1.65 8.01
CA GLU A 383 11.24 -1.49 9.19
C GLU A 383 11.10 -2.82 9.92
N ARG A 384 11.19 -2.76 11.24
CA ARG A 384 11.17 -3.94 12.11
C ARG A 384 10.01 -3.86 13.06
N VAL A 385 9.20 -4.91 13.04
CA VAL A 385 8.06 -5.07 13.93
C VAL A 385 8.28 -6.33 14.74
N THR A 386 8.10 -6.23 16.05
CA THR A 386 8.11 -7.37 16.94
C THR A 386 6.68 -7.71 17.28
N LEU A 387 6.21 -8.84 16.77
CA LEU A 387 4.92 -9.41 17.12
C LEU A 387 5.12 -10.35 18.31
N ALA A 388 4.61 -9.95 19.47
CA ALA A 388 4.58 -10.78 20.66
C ALA A 388 3.19 -11.44 20.77
N LEU A 389 3.18 -12.76 20.87
CA LEU A 389 2.01 -13.55 21.23
C LEU A 389 2.27 -14.23 22.56
N GLU A 390 1.23 -14.27 23.38
CA GLU A 390 1.15 -15.21 24.48
C GLU A 390 0.00 -16.16 24.22
N ASP A 391 0.34 -17.42 23.93
CA ASP A 391 -0.64 -18.48 23.80
C ASP A 391 -0.85 -19.12 25.18
N ARG A 392 -2.08 -18.99 25.70
CA ARG A 392 -2.52 -19.57 26.97
C ARG A 392 -3.83 -20.30 26.76
N ALA A 393 -4.06 -21.31 27.59
CA ALA A 393 -5.32 -22.01 27.66
C ALA A 393 -6.46 -21.07 28.10
N GLY A 394 -7.63 -21.26 27.52
CA GLY A 394 -8.78 -20.38 27.72
C GLY A 394 -9.24 -20.18 29.16
N ALA A 395 -9.18 -21.23 29.99
CA ALA A 395 -9.69 -21.15 31.36
C ALA A 395 -8.75 -20.36 32.30
N ASP A 396 -7.49 -20.12 31.91
CA ASP A 396 -6.53 -19.36 32.71
C ASP A 396 -6.71 -17.83 32.54
N TYR A 397 -7.56 -17.38 31.60
CA TYR A 397 -7.79 -15.97 31.33
C TYR A 397 -8.73 -15.28 32.33
N GLU A 398 -9.54 -16.04 33.08
CA GLU A 398 -10.45 -15.47 34.10
C GLU A 398 -9.68 -14.74 35.23
N GLY A 399 -8.37 -15.01 35.40
CA GLY A 399 -7.53 -14.34 36.38
C GLY A 399 -6.82 -13.06 35.90
N LEU A 400 -6.71 -12.81 34.59
CA LEU A 400 -5.87 -11.77 33.97
C LEU A 400 -4.56 -11.55 34.76
N HIS A 401 -3.65 -12.51 34.60
CA HIS A 401 -2.34 -12.47 35.25
C HIS A 401 -1.62 -11.14 34.95
N GLN A 402 -0.97 -10.60 35.97
CA GLN A 402 -0.26 -9.31 35.92
C GLN A 402 0.66 -9.18 34.69
N GLU A 403 1.31 -10.27 34.27
CA GLU A 403 2.18 -10.32 33.09
C GLU A 403 1.46 -10.02 31.77
N VAL A 404 0.25 -10.55 31.57
CA VAL A 404 -0.56 -10.30 30.36
C VAL A 404 -0.95 -8.83 30.32
N GLN A 405 -1.32 -8.29 31.47
CA GLN A 405 -1.68 -6.89 31.63
C GLN A 405 -0.49 -5.97 31.33
N GLU A 406 0.70 -6.28 31.85
CA GLU A 406 1.94 -5.54 31.59
C GLU A 406 2.32 -5.57 30.10
N ARG A 407 2.19 -6.72 29.43
CA ARG A 407 2.47 -6.84 27.99
C ARG A 407 1.47 -6.05 27.15
N LEU A 408 0.18 -6.15 27.47
CA LEU A 408 -0.85 -5.37 26.79
C LEU A 408 -0.64 -3.89 27.03
N LEU A 409 -0.22 -3.46 28.23
CA LEU A 409 0.13 -2.06 28.53
C LEU A 409 1.35 -1.57 27.75
N ALA A 410 2.36 -2.42 27.57
CA ALA A 410 3.60 -2.10 26.86
C ALA A 410 3.49 -2.19 25.33
N ALA A 411 2.35 -2.61 24.79
CA ALA A 411 2.12 -2.72 23.35
C ALA A 411 1.91 -1.34 22.71
N ASP A 412 2.53 -1.13 21.56
CA ASP A 412 2.30 0.05 20.71
C ASP A 412 0.98 -0.11 19.93
N GLY A 413 0.59 -1.34 19.60
CA GLY A 413 -0.67 -1.68 18.95
C GLY A 413 -1.14 -3.10 19.29
N ILE A 414 -2.44 -3.35 19.17
CA ILE A 414 -3.06 -4.60 19.60
C ILE A 414 -3.80 -5.26 18.44
N ILE A 415 -3.55 -6.55 18.21
CA ILE A 415 -4.36 -7.39 17.32
C ILE A 415 -5.34 -8.15 18.20
N LEU A 416 -6.64 -7.85 18.09
CA LEU A 416 -7.72 -8.48 18.86
C LEU A 416 -8.40 -9.55 18.00
N LEU A 417 -8.30 -10.83 18.37
CA LEU A 417 -8.97 -11.92 17.66
C LEU A 417 -10.32 -12.26 18.30
N LEU A 418 -11.39 -12.24 17.51
CA LEU A 418 -12.75 -12.59 17.91
C LEU A 418 -13.26 -13.76 17.08
N ASP A 419 -13.91 -14.73 17.73
CA ASP A 419 -14.60 -15.83 17.05
C ASP A 419 -16.08 -15.43 16.84
N PRO A 420 -16.55 -15.28 15.60
CA PRO A 420 -17.90 -14.82 15.29
C PRO A 420 -18.99 -15.79 15.76
N LYS A 421 -18.67 -17.07 15.99
CA LYS A 421 -19.64 -18.06 16.49
C LYS A 421 -19.81 -18.02 18.00
N ARG A 422 -18.90 -17.36 18.72
CA ARG A 422 -19.01 -17.16 20.17
C ARG A 422 -19.77 -15.87 20.47
N GLN A 423 -21.09 -15.89 20.22
CA GLN A 423 -22.00 -14.77 20.51
C GLN A 423 -22.63 -14.87 21.90
N ASP A 424 -21.86 -15.31 22.91
CA ASP A 424 -22.33 -15.32 24.29
C ASP A 424 -21.93 -14.03 25.01
N ASP A 425 -22.67 -13.67 26.06
CA ASP A 425 -22.34 -12.55 26.94
C ASP A 425 -20.92 -12.66 27.51
N ARG A 426 -20.33 -13.86 27.50
CA ARG A 426 -18.98 -14.11 28.02
C ARG A 426 -17.90 -13.43 27.18
N VAL A 427 -17.97 -13.47 25.85
CA VAL A 427 -16.97 -12.78 25.01
C VAL A 427 -17.00 -11.27 25.23
N PHE A 428 -18.19 -10.67 25.26
CA PHE A 428 -18.34 -9.25 25.57
C PHE A 428 -17.76 -8.91 26.94
N ASN A 429 -18.13 -9.67 27.99
CA ASN A 429 -17.63 -9.47 29.34
C ASN A 429 -16.11 -9.65 29.46
N GLU A 430 -15.53 -10.64 28.78
CA GLU A 430 -14.08 -10.91 28.80
C GLU A 430 -13.29 -9.77 28.15
N VAL A 431 -13.74 -9.31 26.97
CA VAL A 431 -13.11 -8.20 26.26
C VAL A 431 -13.27 -6.89 27.04
N SER A 432 -14.49 -6.56 27.44
CA SER A 432 -14.76 -5.32 28.18
C SER A 432 -14.01 -5.27 29.51
N HIS A 433 -14.06 -6.33 30.30
CA HIS A 433 -13.36 -6.40 31.58
C HIS A 433 -11.84 -6.28 31.42
N THR A 434 -11.28 -6.91 30.38
CA THR A 434 -9.84 -6.83 30.10
C THR A 434 -9.40 -5.40 29.80
N PHE A 435 -10.08 -4.72 28.89
CA PHE A 435 -9.69 -3.38 28.48
C PHE A 435 -10.05 -2.32 29.54
N GLU A 436 -11.10 -2.51 30.32
CA GLU A 436 -11.37 -1.70 31.51
C GLU A 436 -10.23 -1.78 32.53
N ARG A 437 -9.76 -2.99 32.85
CA ARG A 437 -8.62 -3.19 33.75
C ARG A 437 -7.34 -2.56 33.21
N LEU A 438 -7.07 -2.69 31.91
CA LEU A 438 -5.92 -2.06 31.28
C LEU A 438 -5.97 -0.54 31.41
N LEU A 439 -7.13 0.06 31.19
CA LEU A 439 -7.26 1.51 31.25
C LEU A 439 -7.26 2.04 32.68
N LEU A 440 -7.79 1.28 33.64
CA LEU A 440 -7.59 1.55 35.07
C LEU A 440 -6.12 1.53 35.45
N ALA A 441 -5.38 0.51 35.02
CA ALA A 441 -3.95 0.37 35.31
C ALA A 441 -3.09 1.44 34.62
N ALA A 442 -3.51 1.92 33.46
CA ALA A 442 -2.88 3.05 32.76
C ALA A 442 -3.24 4.42 33.39
N GLY A 443 -4.12 4.47 34.39
CA GLY A 443 -4.62 5.72 34.98
C GLY A 443 -5.54 6.53 34.06
N ARG A 444 -6.16 5.89 33.06
CA ARG A 444 -6.97 6.52 32.00
C ARG A 444 -8.46 6.20 32.14
N VAL A 445 -8.99 6.43 33.34
CA VAL A 445 -10.43 6.22 33.62
C VAL A 445 -11.25 7.22 32.80
N ALA A 446 -12.26 6.74 32.08
CA ALA A 446 -13.14 7.52 31.19
C ALA A 446 -12.52 8.15 29.92
N GLN A 447 -11.25 7.87 29.61
CA GLN A 447 -10.65 8.27 28.33
C GLN A 447 -10.61 7.10 27.35
N GLN A 448 -10.73 7.40 26.05
CA GLN A 448 -10.43 6.42 25.00
C GLN A 448 -8.97 5.98 25.05
N ASP A 449 -8.71 4.71 24.76
CA ASP A 449 -7.36 4.20 24.58
C ASP A 449 -6.78 4.75 23.27
N PRO A 450 -5.65 5.49 23.30
CA PRO A 450 -5.04 6.05 22.10
C PRO A 450 -4.33 5.01 21.23
N ARG A 451 -4.07 3.80 21.75
CA ARG A 451 -3.37 2.75 21.01
C ARG A 451 -4.28 2.19 19.91
N PRO A 452 -3.76 2.00 18.69
CA PRO A 452 -4.55 1.41 17.62
C PRO A 452 -4.84 -0.08 17.88
N VAL A 453 -6.07 -0.49 17.61
CA VAL A 453 -6.52 -1.88 17.76
C VAL A 453 -7.05 -2.43 16.44
N ALA A 454 -6.43 -3.48 15.91
CA ALA A 454 -6.93 -4.21 14.76
C ALA A 454 -7.79 -5.38 15.23
N VAL A 455 -9.10 -5.26 15.04
CA VAL A 455 -10.09 -6.25 15.49
C VAL A 455 -10.34 -7.23 14.36
N CYS A 456 -9.88 -8.46 14.55
CA CYS A 456 -9.96 -9.52 13.57
C CYS A 456 -11.14 -10.46 13.88
N VAL A 457 -12.14 -10.47 13.01
CA VAL A 457 -13.18 -11.51 13.00
C VAL A 457 -12.56 -12.75 12.37
N THR A 458 -12.11 -13.65 13.23
CA THR A 458 -11.42 -14.89 12.84
C THR A 458 -12.40 -15.92 12.31
N LYS A 459 -11.88 -16.96 11.64
CA LYS A 459 -12.71 -18.02 11.01
C LYS A 459 -13.73 -17.42 10.03
N ALA A 460 -13.38 -16.32 9.37
CA ALA A 460 -14.27 -15.63 8.45
C ALA A 460 -14.68 -16.49 7.25
N ASP A 461 -13.92 -17.56 6.95
CA ASP A 461 -14.31 -18.60 5.99
C ASP A 461 -15.62 -19.30 6.36
N GLU A 462 -15.93 -19.41 7.65
CA GLU A 462 -17.19 -20.01 8.12
C GLU A 462 -18.39 -19.07 7.95
N LEU A 463 -18.15 -17.79 7.65
CA LEU A 463 -19.16 -16.76 7.39
C LEU A 463 -19.39 -16.52 5.90
N ILE A 464 -18.59 -17.17 5.04
CA ILE A 464 -18.66 -17.01 3.59
C ILE A 464 -19.51 -18.15 3.02
N GLU A 465 -20.77 -17.84 2.72
CA GLU A 465 -21.71 -18.80 2.15
C GLU A 465 -21.72 -18.72 0.62
N THR A 466 -21.43 -17.54 0.07
CA THR A 466 -21.49 -17.25 -1.36
C THR A 466 -20.20 -16.61 -1.88
N PRO A 467 -19.95 -16.66 -3.21
CA PRO A 467 -18.87 -15.89 -3.82
C PRO A 467 -18.95 -14.38 -3.56
N ASP A 468 -20.15 -13.85 -3.32
CA ASP A 468 -20.38 -12.43 -3.08
C ASP A 468 -19.93 -12.03 -1.68
N ASP A 469 -20.14 -12.91 -0.70
CA ASP A 469 -19.59 -12.76 0.65
C ASP A 469 -18.07 -12.73 0.62
N TYR A 470 -17.45 -13.63 -0.15
CA TYR A 470 -15.99 -13.65 -0.30
C TYR A 470 -15.49 -12.37 -0.97
N ARG A 471 -16.15 -11.90 -2.04
CA ARG A 471 -15.82 -10.63 -2.68
C ARG A 471 -15.96 -9.47 -1.70
N CYS A 472 -17.06 -9.43 -0.93
CA CYS A 472 -17.30 -8.41 0.08
C CYS A 472 -16.20 -8.40 1.16
N ALA A 473 -15.81 -9.58 1.68
CA ALA A 473 -14.74 -9.71 2.66
C ALA A 473 -13.37 -9.22 2.15
N LEU A 474 -13.15 -9.20 0.83
CA LEU A 474 -11.94 -8.67 0.19
C LEU A 474 -12.05 -7.17 -0.13
N THR A 475 -13.19 -6.70 -0.66
CA THR A 475 -13.36 -5.32 -1.16
C THR A 475 -13.85 -4.34 -0.11
N ASP A 476 -14.67 -4.80 0.84
CA ASP A 476 -15.17 -4.06 2.00
C ASP A 476 -15.01 -4.91 3.29
N PRO A 477 -13.76 -5.16 3.71
CA PRO A 477 -13.49 -5.99 4.89
C PRO A 477 -14.14 -5.44 6.16
N ALA A 478 -14.15 -4.12 6.34
CA ALA A 478 -14.70 -3.49 7.54
C ALA A 478 -16.22 -3.67 7.63
N GLY A 479 -16.94 -3.43 6.53
CA GLY A 479 -18.39 -3.65 6.48
C GLY A 479 -18.76 -5.11 6.69
N PHE A 480 -18.03 -6.04 6.04
CA PHE A 480 -18.24 -7.47 6.23
C PHE A 480 -18.01 -7.90 7.68
N ALA A 481 -16.91 -7.47 8.31
CA ALA A 481 -16.62 -7.81 9.70
C ALA A 481 -17.63 -7.19 10.67
N ALA A 482 -18.04 -5.94 10.47
CA ALA A 482 -19.04 -5.26 11.31
C ALA A 482 -20.38 -5.99 11.33
N ALA A 483 -20.81 -6.55 10.19
CA ALA A 483 -22.06 -7.31 10.08
C ALA A 483 -22.07 -8.59 10.93
N HIS A 484 -20.90 -9.09 11.34
CA HIS A 484 -20.74 -10.38 12.02
C HIS A 484 -20.21 -10.26 13.46
N ILE A 485 -20.06 -9.05 14.00
CA ILE A 485 -19.70 -8.80 15.39
C ILE A 485 -20.96 -8.45 16.20
N ASP A 486 -21.01 -8.87 17.48
CA ASP A 486 -22.06 -8.44 18.41
C ASP A 486 -22.14 -6.90 18.48
N GLN A 487 -23.34 -6.34 18.31
CA GLN A 487 -23.53 -4.89 18.24
C GLN A 487 -23.09 -4.16 19.52
N ARG A 488 -23.23 -4.78 20.70
CA ARG A 488 -22.79 -4.18 21.97
C ARG A 488 -21.27 -4.14 22.02
N LEU A 489 -20.60 -5.21 21.56
CA LEU A 489 -19.15 -5.24 21.45
C LEU A 489 -18.65 -4.21 20.44
N HIS A 490 -19.29 -4.09 19.26
CA HIS A 490 -18.92 -3.09 18.28
C HIS A 490 -19.03 -1.67 18.86
N HIS A 491 -20.15 -1.36 19.52
CA HIS A 491 -20.34 -0.08 20.20
C HIS A 491 -19.33 0.15 21.33
N TYR A 492 -18.99 -0.89 22.09
CA TYR A 492 -17.93 -0.82 23.09
C TYR A 492 -16.58 -0.46 22.48
N LEU A 493 -16.22 -1.05 21.34
CA LEU A 493 -14.97 -0.75 20.64
C LEU A 493 -14.92 0.73 20.20
N GLU A 494 -16.00 1.24 19.59
CA GLU A 494 -16.14 2.64 19.18
C GLU A 494 -15.99 3.63 20.34
N THR A 495 -16.57 3.29 21.48
CA THR A 495 -16.53 4.17 22.66
C THR A 495 -15.22 4.07 23.43
N ARG A 496 -14.52 2.93 23.38
CA ARG A 496 -13.32 2.67 24.18
C ARG A 496 -12.01 2.96 23.47
N PHE A 497 -11.93 2.85 22.14
CA PHE A 497 -10.68 3.04 21.40
C PHE A 497 -10.75 4.27 20.51
N ALA A 498 -9.70 5.10 20.55
CA ALA A 498 -9.60 6.27 19.67
C ALA A 498 -9.35 5.86 18.20
N ARG A 499 -8.70 4.71 18.00
CA ARG A 499 -8.35 4.16 16.68
C ARG A 499 -8.59 2.66 16.69
N PHE A 500 -9.55 2.17 15.92
CA PHE A 500 -9.70 0.75 15.66
C PHE A 500 -10.13 0.51 14.22
N ALA A 501 -9.86 -0.69 13.71
CA ALA A 501 -10.35 -1.13 12.41
C ALA A 501 -10.73 -2.61 12.47
N LEU A 502 -11.72 -2.99 11.66
CA LEU A 502 -12.25 -4.35 11.59
C LEU A 502 -11.70 -5.09 10.38
N PHE A 503 -11.31 -6.35 10.57
CA PHE A 503 -10.75 -7.20 9.54
C PHE A 503 -11.39 -8.59 9.60
N PRO A 504 -11.98 -9.10 8.51
CA PRO A 504 -12.36 -10.49 8.42
C PRO A 504 -11.13 -11.29 8.04
N VAL A 505 -10.79 -12.27 8.87
CA VAL A 505 -9.53 -13.00 8.78
C VAL A 505 -9.83 -14.49 8.78
N SER A 506 -9.24 -15.21 7.83
CA SER A 506 -9.25 -16.68 7.85
C SER A 506 -7.86 -17.25 7.63
N ALA A 507 -7.42 -18.05 8.59
CA ALA A 507 -6.19 -18.82 8.52
C ALA A 507 -6.35 -20.13 7.73
N ALA A 508 -7.53 -20.76 7.79
CA ALA A 508 -7.84 -21.92 6.94
C ALA A 508 -8.01 -21.49 5.48
N GLY A 509 -8.64 -20.34 5.28
CA GLY A 509 -8.92 -19.77 3.97
C GLY A 509 -10.22 -20.24 3.36
N VAL A 510 -10.45 -19.83 2.12
CA VAL A 510 -11.63 -20.20 1.34
C VAL A 510 -11.19 -21.03 0.15
N ARG A 511 -12.00 -22.01 -0.24
CA ARG A 511 -11.80 -22.78 -1.46
C ARG A 511 -13.00 -22.56 -2.37
N MET A 512 -12.76 -21.98 -3.55
CA MET A 512 -13.80 -21.79 -4.56
C MET A 512 -13.60 -22.81 -5.68
N ARG A 513 -14.64 -23.59 -5.98
CA ARG A 513 -14.61 -24.57 -7.06
C ARG A 513 -15.90 -24.49 -7.88
N PHE A 514 -15.76 -24.25 -9.19
CA PHE A 514 -16.89 -24.12 -10.11
C PHE A 514 -17.98 -23.11 -9.66
N GLY A 515 -17.56 -22.00 -9.04
CA GLY A 515 -18.47 -20.97 -8.52
C GLY A 515 -19.16 -21.31 -7.19
N ALA A 516 -18.83 -22.45 -6.59
CA ALA A 516 -19.28 -22.81 -5.24
C ALA A 516 -18.15 -22.64 -4.21
N ILE A 517 -18.52 -22.27 -2.99
CA ILE A 517 -17.62 -22.24 -1.84
C ILE A 517 -17.61 -23.65 -1.21
N GLU A 518 -16.44 -24.27 -1.12
CA GLU A 518 -16.24 -25.53 -0.44
C GLU A 518 -15.65 -25.27 0.96
N PRO A 519 -16.18 -25.89 2.03
CA PRO A 519 -15.61 -25.75 3.36
C PRO A 519 -14.18 -26.30 3.39
N VAL A 520 -13.27 -25.50 3.91
CA VAL A 520 -11.86 -25.88 4.03
C VAL A 520 -11.63 -26.74 5.28
N VAL A 521 -12.47 -26.57 6.30
CA VAL A 521 -12.44 -27.36 7.53
C VAL A 521 -13.43 -28.51 7.44
N PHE A 522 -12.98 -29.73 7.72
CA PHE A 522 -13.83 -30.92 7.76
C PHE A 522 -13.46 -31.83 8.94
N TYR A 523 -14.34 -32.76 9.32
CA TYR A 523 -14.05 -33.75 10.35
C TYR A 523 -13.65 -35.08 9.71
N ASP A 524 -12.59 -35.70 10.21
CA ASP A 524 -12.20 -37.06 9.80
C ASP A 524 -13.06 -38.14 10.49
N GLU A 525 -12.76 -39.41 10.21
CA GLU A 525 -13.45 -40.57 10.79
C GLU A 525 -13.38 -40.64 12.33
N LEU A 526 -12.42 -39.92 12.94
CA LEU A 526 -12.25 -39.82 14.39
C LEU A 526 -12.87 -38.54 14.97
N LEU A 527 -13.68 -37.83 14.17
CA LEU A 527 -14.27 -36.53 14.51
C LEU A 527 -13.20 -35.49 14.88
N ARG A 528 -12.02 -35.58 14.27
CA ARG A 528 -10.97 -34.57 14.45
C ARG A 528 -11.06 -33.55 13.32
N PRO A 529 -10.99 -32.24 13.63
CA PRO A 529 -11.01 -31.22 12.61
C PRO A 529 -9.72 -31.29 11.77
N ARG A 530 -9.88 -31.20 10.46
CA ARG A 530 -8.84 -31.24 9.44
C ARG A 530 -8.92 -30.01 8.56
N ILE A 531 -7.78 -29.60 8.03
CA ILE A 531 -7.64 -28.45 7.13
C ILE A 531 -7.37 -28.98 5.72
N ASN A 532 -8.18 -28.56 4.75
CA ASN A 532 -7.96 -28.81 3.33
C ASN A 532 -7.17 -27.64 2.69
N CYS A 533 -6.84 -27.72 1.40
CA CYS A 533 -6.11 -26.67 0.68
C CYS A 533 -6.97 -25.40 0.40
N GLY A 534 -7.28 -24.63 1.45
CA GLY A 534 -7.87 -23.29 1.32
C GLY A 534 -6.83 -22.21 1.04
N GLN A 535 -7.27 -21.08 0.48
CA GLN A 535 -6.45 -19.88 0.35
C GLN A 535 -6.76 -18.93 1.52
N PRO A 536 -5.84 -18.78 2.50
CA PRO A 536 -6.01 -17.83 3.58
C PRO A 536 -6.10 -16.41 3.06
N PHE A 537 -6.84 -15.55 3.75
CA PHE A 537 -7.03 -14.17 3.34
C PHE A 537 -6.95 -13.20 4.52
N ASN A 538 -6.54 -11.97 4.23
CA ASN A 538 -6.41 -10.85 5.17
C ASN A 538 -5.53 -11.10 6.41
N LEU A 539 -4.58 -12.05 6.37
CA LEU A 539 -3.69 -12.32 7.52
C LEU A 539 -2.74 -11.15 7.83
N LEU A 540 -2.26 -10.44 6.80
CA LEU A 540 -1.32 -9.32 6.94
C LEU A 540 -2.01 -7.96 7.09
N ALA A 541 -3.23 -7.80 6.59
CA ALA A 541 -3.94 -6.53 6.59
C ALA A 541 -4.05 -5.86 7.98
N PRO A 542 -4.34 -6.61 9.08
CA PRO A 542 -4.32 -6.06 10.44
C PRO A 542 -2.97 -5.49 10.85
N ILE A 543 -1.88 -6.16 10.47
CA ILE A 543 -0.51 -5.79 10.84
C ILE A 543 -0.09 -4.54 10.07
N ASP A 544 -0.30 -4.52 8.75
CA ASP A 544 0.00 -3.36 7.91
C ASP A 544 -0.76 -2.11 8.37
N TRP A 545 -2.03 -2.29 8.77
CA TRP A 545 -2.81 -1.19 9.34
C TRP A 545 -2.21 -0.70 10.65
N LEU A 546 -1.90 -1.58 11.59
CA LEU A 546 -1.32 -1.20 12.89
C LEU A 546 -0.01 -0.43 12.73
N ILE A 547 0.87 -0.89 11.85
CA ILE A 547 2.17 -0.25 11.60
C ILE A 547 1.98 1.19 11.13
N ARG A 548 1.09 1.41 10.15
CA ARG A 548 0.75 2.76 9.68
C ARG A 548 0.16 3.63 10.79
N GLN A 549 -0.61 3.06 11.71
CA GLN A 549 -1.23 3.80 12.80
C GLN A 549 -0.27 4.13 13.95
N VAL A 550 0.75 3.30 14.19
CA VAL A 550 1.77 3.54 15.23
C VAL A 550 2.80 4.56 14.75
N ALA A 551 3.05 4.64 13.45
CA ALA A 551 3.98 5.61 12.87
C ALA A 551 3.47 7.08 12.92
N VAL A 552 2.21 7.31 13.29
CA VAL A 552 1.51 8.62 13.37
C VAL A 552 1.26 9.02 14.82
#